data_AF-A0A2E8CFQ5-F1
#
_entry.id   AF-A0A2E8CFQ5-F1
#
_cell.length_a   1.000
_cell.length_b   1.000
_cell.length_c   1.000
_cell.angle_alpha   90.00
_cell.angle_beta   90.00
_cell.angle_gamma   90.00
#
_symmetry.space_group_name_H-M   'P 1'
#
loop_
_entity.id
_entity.type
_entity.pdbx_description
1 polymer ?
#
loop_
_entity_poly.entity_id
_entity_poly.type
_entity_poly.pdbx_seq_one_letter_code
_entity_poly.pdbx_strand_id
1 'polypeptide(L)'
;MTIIVQHICQEEIDRKQELQEYETMFQAHLTLKPMIMLRDNYTQFDSLFQHFDLYTTRFNSFTYQQNKRYKESILDGFAGSLYSTMMPLPVSAPLDKFIFVIDMNNTLNRIMGFGFIKNILAKDQSMQVYDDPGFNNFVYKSKFYLDVNEDTMEPEWMTFIHDEFERTLFYGKSNLKRGGSFTRFPMKRLKYKHLKFLLSLFIIRNPSDFNQTVKL
;
A
#
# COMPACT_ATOMS: atom_id res chain seq x y z
N MET A 1 -31.65 22.90 6.69
CA MET A 1 -31.76 22.31 5.33
C MET A 1 -30.62 22.78 4.41
N THR A 2 -30.26 24.06 4.41
CA THR A 2 -29.21 24.65 3.54
C THR A 2 -27.79 24.11 3.75
N ILE A 3 -27.36 23.87 5.00
CA ILE A 3 -26.00 23.39 5.31
C ILE A 3 -25.76 21.95 4.82
N ILE A 4 -26.78 21.09 4.95
CA ILE A 4 -26.69 19.68 4.52
C ILE A 4 -26.57 19.61 2.99
N VAL A 5 -27.36 20.41 2.28
CA VAL A 5 -27.31 20.48 0.80
C VAL A 5 -25.97 21.05 0.31
N GLN A 6 -25.42 22.06 0.98
CA GLN A 6 -24.09 22.61 0.66
C GLN A 6 -22.97 21.60 0.89
N HIS A 7 -23.04 20.81 1.98
CA HIS A 7 -22.03 19.79 2.27
C HIS A 7 -22.05 18.65 1.25
N ILE A 8 -23.25 18.15 0.90
CA ILE A 8 -23.42 17.10 -0.12
C ILE A 8 -22.91 17.59 -1.48
N CYS A 9 -23.21 18.84 -1.86
CA CYS A 9 -22.73 19.42 -3.11
C CYS A 9 -21.19 19.48 -3.16
N GLN A 10 -20.54 19.87 -2.05
CA GLN A 10 -19.08 19.92 -1.98
C GLN A 10 -18.44 18.53 -2.08
N GLU A 11 -18.97 17.53 -1.38
CA GLU A 11 -18.47 16.15 -1.46
C GLU A 11 -18.57 15.58 -2.89
N GLU A 12 -19.65 15.92 -3.62
CA GLU A 12 -19.79 15.50 -5.02
C GLU A 12 -18.81 16.19 -5.96
N ILE A 13 -18.52 17.47 -5.72
CA ILE A 13 -17.51 18.24 -6.48
C ILE A 13 -16.13 17.64 -6.24
N ASP A 14 -15.76 17.43 -4.97
CA ASP A 14 -14.46 16.85 -4.59
C ASP A 14 -14.28 15.46 -5.21
N ARG A 15 -15.33 14.62 -5.18
CA ARG A 15 -15.30 13.29 -5.81
C ARG A 15 -15.09 13.36 -7.31
N LYS A 16 -15.75 14.29 -8.02
CA LYS A 16 -15.56 14.47 -9.47
C LYS A 16 -14.15 14.93 -9.79
N GLN A 17 -13.60 15.84 -9.00
CA GLN A 17 -12.23 16.31 -9.16
C GLN A 17 -11.22 15.17 -8.93
N GLU A 18 -11.36 14.40 -7.83
CA GLU A 18 -10.49 13.25 -7.55
C GLU A 18 -10.53 12.19 -8.66
N LEU A 19 -11.70 11.97 -9.27
CA LEU A 19 -11.86 11.07 -10.42
C LEU A 19 -11.15 11.62 -11.67
N GLN A 20 -11.27 12.91 -11.95
CA GLN A 20 -10.62 13.55 -13.09
C GLN A 20 -9.08 13.50 -12.96
N GLU A 21 -8.56 13.77 -11.77
CA GLU A 21 -7.13 13.65 -11.46
C GLU A 21 -6.64 12.22 -11.68
N TYR A 22 -7.39 11.23 -11.21
CA TYR A 22 -7.09 9.82 -11.43
C TYR A 22 -7.10 9.44 -12.92
N GLU A 23 -8.11 9.85 -13.68
CA GLU A 23 -8.21 9.52 -15.11
C GLU A 23 -7.07 10.14 -15.90
N THR A 24 -6.66 11.35 -15.53
CA THR A 24 -5.49 12.02 -16.11
C THR A 24 -4.22 11.24 -15.80
N MET A 25 -4.01 10.87 -14.53
CA MET A 25 -2.83 10.14 -14.06
C MET A 25 -2.64 8.75 -14.67
N PHE A 26 -3.74 8.08 -15.05
CA PHE A 26 -3.72 6.74 -15.61
C PHE A 26 -4.19 6.68 -17.08
N GLN A 27 -4.28 7.83 -17.77
CA GLN A 27 -4.91 7.95 -19.10
C GLN A 27 -4.41 6.91 -20.10
N ALA A 28 -3.10 6.70 -20.19
CA ALA A 28 -2.47 5.75 -21.10
C ALA A 28 -2.83 4.27 -20.83
N HIS A 29 -3.39 3.98 -19.66
CA HIS A 29 -3.65 2.63 -19.17
C HIS A 29 -5.16 2.30 -19.06
N LEU A 30 -6.04 3.29 -19.23
CA LEU A 30 -7.49 3.11 -19.01
C LEU A 30 -8.14 2.09 -19.96
N THR A 31 -7.54 1.83 -21.12
CA THR A 31 -8.03 0.85 -22.11
C THR A 31 -7.53 -0.56 -21.85
N LEU A 32 -6.61 -0.77 -20.90
CA LEU A 32 -6.13 -2.11 -20.54
C LEU A 32 -7.28 -2.92 -19.94
N LYS A 33 -7.47 -4.16 -20.42
CA LYS A 33 -8.51 -5.08 -19.93
C LYS A 33 -8.60 -5.17 -18.39
N PRO A 34 -7.50 -5.35 -17.62
CA PRO A 34 -7.59 -5.39 -16.16
C PRO A 34 -7.99 -4.04 -15.53
N MET A 35 -7.68 -2.90 -16.18
CA MET A 35 -8.13 -1.58 -15.73
C MET A 35 -9.62 -1.36 -15.99
N ILE A 36 -10.14 -1.89 -17.11
CA ILE A 36 -11.57 -1.92 -17.41
C ILE A 36 -12.30 -2.77 -16.35
N MET A 37 -11.79 -3.96 -16.06
CA MET A 37 -12.34 -4.85 -15.01
C MET A 37 -12.35 -4.18 -13.63
N LEU A 38 -11.25 -3.51 -13.26
CA LEU A 38 -11.18 -2.72 -12.03
C LEU A 38 -12.32 -1.70 -11.95
N ARG A 39 -12.51 -0.91 -13.02
CA ARG A 39 -13.55 0.12 -13.09
C ARG A 39 -14.94 -0.48 -12.93
N ASP A 40 -15.20 -1.60 -13.62
CA ASP A 40 -16.52 -2.21 -13.66
C ASP A 40 -16.87 -2.92 -12.33
N ASN A 41 -15.87 -3.52 -11.66
CA ASN A 41 -16.06 -4.26 -10.41
C ASN A 41 -16.00 -3.39 -9.14
N TYR A 42 -15.30 -2.26 -9.18
CA TYR A 42 -15.06 -1.41 -7.99
C TYR A 42 -15.42 0.05 -8.25
N THR A 43 -16.71 0.32 -8.46
CA THR A 43 -17.24 1.66 -8.75
C THR A 43 -17.31 2.59 -7.53
N GLN A 44 -17.29 2.05 -6.31
CA GLN A 44 -17.48 2.80 -5.06
C GLN A 44 -16.40 2.48 -4.03
N PHE A 45 -16.24 3.36 -3.04
CA PHE A 45 -15.28 3.15 -1.95
C PHE A 45 -15.56 1.85 -1.19
N ASP A 46 -16.81 1.64 -0.78
CA ASP A 46 -17.19 0.52 0.09
C ASP A 46 -16.93 -0.84 -0.58
N SER A 47 -17.16 -0.96 -1.89
CA SER A 47 -16.88 -2.20 -2.62
C SER A 47 -15.39 -2.51 -2.66
N LEU A 48 -14.55 -1.49 -2.83
CA LEU A 48 -13.10 -1.65 -2.84
C LEU A 48 -12.58 -1.95 -1.42
N PHE A 49 -13.04 -1.19 -0.43
CA PHE A 49 -12.66 -1.36 0.97
C PHE A 49 -13.13 -2.69 1.57
N GLN A 50 -14.19 -3.30 1.04
CA GLN A 50 -14.62 -4.65 1.43
C GLN A 50 -13.56 -5.71 1.11
N HIS A 51 -12.74 -5.50 0.08
CA HIS A 51 -11.76 -6.47 -0.40
C HIS A 51 -10.32 -6.10 -0.07
N PHE A 52 -10.03 -4.79 0.04
CA PHE A 52 -8.70 -4.25 0.25
C PHE A 52 -8.62 -3.33 1.47
N ASP A 53 -7.52 -3.42 2.21
CA ASP A 53 -7.19 -2.50 3.31
C ASP A 53 -5.77 -1.95 3.14
N LEU A 54 -5.45 -0.90 3.90
CA LEU A 54 -4.17 -0.21 3.82
C LEU A 54 -3.51 -0.10 5.19
N TYR A 55 -2.30 -0.62 5.29
CA TYR A 55 -1.47 -0.60 6.48
C TYR A 55 -0.10 0.02 6.17
N THR A 56 0.65 0.35 7.21
CA THR A 56 2.01 0.84 7.09
C THR A 56 2.94 0.05 8.00
N THR A 57 4.16 -0.16 7.52
CA THR A 57 5.31 -0.60 8.33
C THR A 57 6.36 0.51 8.35
N ARG A 58 7.28 0.44 9.31
CA ARG A 58 8.30 1.48 9.56
C ARG A 58 9.67 0.86 9.61
N PHE A 59 10.51 1.31 8.71
CA PHE A 59 11.94 1.09 8.71
C PHE A 59 12.68 2.34 9.16
N ASN A 60 13.87 2.15 9.70
CA ASN A 60 14.94 3.13 9.56
C ASN A 60 15.85 2.66 8.41
N SER A 61 16.79 3.48 7.95
CA SER A 61 17.66 3.09 6.83
C SER A 61 18.45 1.80 7.10
N PHE A 62 18.77 1.50 8.36
CA PHE A 62 19.51 0.29 8.75
C PHE A 62 18.64 -0.97 8.64
N THR A 63 17.45 -0.98 9.23
CA THR A 63 16.53 -2.13 9.15
C THR A 63 16.00 -2.33 7.73
N TYR A 64 15.83 -1.26 6.95
CA TYR A 64 15.53 -1.36 5.52
C TYR A 64 16.63 -2.11 4.76
N GLN A 65 17.90 -1.77 5.01
CA GLN A 65 19.03 -2.45 4.40
C GLN A 65 19.15 -3.92 4.80
N GLN A 66 18.91 -4.25 6.07
CA GLN A 66 18.85 -5.65 6.53
C GLN A 66 17.77 -6.44 5.77
N ASN A 67 16.55 -5.90 5.68
CA ASN A 67 15.47 -6.53 4.92
C ASN A 67 15.87 -6.77 3.47
N LYS A 68 16.44 -5.76 2.80
CA LYS A 68 16.90 -5.87 1.41
C LYS A 68 17.98 -6.95 1.25
N ARG A 69 19.01 -6.95 2.10
CA ARG A 69 20.09 -7.95 2.08
C ARG A 69 19.57 -9.36 2.34
N TYR A 70 18.61 -9.51 3.25
CA TYR A 70 17.99 -10.80 3.53
C TYR A 70 17.17 -11.30 2.34
N LYS A 71 16.41 -10.42 1.68
CA LYS A 71 15.70 -10.77 0.44
C LYS A 71 16.68 -11.23 -0.65
N GLU A 72 17.81 -10.55 -0.79
CA GLU A 72 18.86 -10.88 -1.76
C GLU A 72 19.58 -12.21 -1.44
N SER A 73 19.64 -12.62 -0.17
CA SER A 73 20.36 -13.84 0.25
C SER A 73 19.53 -15.13 0.14
N ILE A 74 18.20 -15.03 0.07
CA ILE A 74 17.33 -16.19 -0.21
C ILE A 74 17.55 -16.65 -1.65
N LEU A 75 17.53 -17.97 -1.88
CA LEU A 75 17.72 -18.59 -3.21
C LEU A 75 16.87 -17.87 -4.28
N ASP A 76 17.52 -17.50 -5.39
CA ASP A 76 16.99 -16.75 -6.54
C ASP A 76 16.65 -15.26 -6.31
N GLY A 77 16.92 -14.70 -5.12
CA GLY A 77 16.63 -13.30 -4.81
C GLY A 77 15.12 -13.05 -4.67
N PHE A 78 14.64 -12.86 -3.45
CA PHE A 78 13.21 -12.69 -3.21
C PHE A 78 12.73 -11.26 -3.50
N ALA A 79 12.10 -11.04 -4.65
CA ALA A 79 11.55 -9.74 -5.05
C ALA A 79 10.16 -9.42 -4.48
N GLY A 80 9.61 -10.25 -3.59
CA GLY A 80 8.26 -10.12 -3.05
C GLY A 80 8.15 -9.25 -1.79
N SER A 81 6.96 -9.18 -1.19
CA SER A 81 6.75 -8.57 0.12
C SER A 81 7.31 -9.48 1.20
N LEU A 82 8.13 -8.93 2.11
CA LEU A 82 8.65 -9.65 3.27
C LEU A 82 8.59 -8.74 4.49
N TYR A 83 7.74 -9.11 5.44
CA TYR A 83 7.53 -8.38 6.67
C TYR A 83 7.74 -9.33 7.83
N SER A 84 8.88 -9.16 8.49
CA SER A 84 9.10 -9.74 9.80
C SER A 84 8.83 -8.67 10.86
N THR A 85 8.04 -8.99 11.89
CA THR A 85 7.54 -8.00 12.85
C THR A 85 7.57 -8.51 14.28
N MET A 86 7.59 -7.56 15.25
CA MET A 86 7.53 -7.91 16.68
C MET A 86 6.15 -8.41 17.10
N MET A 87 5.11 -7.82 16.51
CA MET A 87 3.70 -8.09 16.79
C MET A 87 3.03 -8.54 15.50
N PRO A 88 2.02 -9.44 15.57
CA PRO A 88 1.27 -9.84 14.39
C PRO A 88 0.44 -8.65 13.87
N LEU A 89 -0.08 -8.78 12.65
CA LEU A 89 -1.17 -7.93 12.18
C LEU A 89 -2.31 -7.93 13.23
N PRO A 90 -2.94 -6.78 13.51
CA PRO A 90 -4.01 -6.70 14.49
C PRO A 90 -5.13 -7.71 14.21
N VAL A 91 -5.74 -8.26 15.26
CA VAL A 91 -6.89 -9.19 15.13
C VAL A 91 -8.07 -8.54 14.41
N SER A 92 -8.17 -7.21 14.48
CA SER A 92 -9.16 -6.43 13.74
C SER A 92 -8.89 -6.32 12.23
N ALA A 93 -7.71 -6.73 11.75
CA ALA A 93 -7.41 -6.84 10.33
C ALA A 93 -8.12 -8.08 9.75
N PRO A 94 -9.08 -7.91 8.83
CA PRO A 94 -9.87 -9.02 8.32
C PRO A 94 -8.99 -10.07 7.61
N LEU A 95 -9.18 -11.35 7.93
CA LEU A 95 -8.37 -12.47 7.42
C LEU A 95 -8.57 -12.72 5.92
N ASP A 96 -9.74 -12.38 5.41
CA ASP A 96 -10.17 -12.56 4.02
C ASP A 96 -9.73 -11.42 3.10
N LYS A 97 -9.42 -10.24 3.67
CA LYS A 97 -8.98 -9.07 2.90
C LYS A 97 -7.54 -9.18 2.42
N PHE A 98 -7.32 -8.59 1.27
CA PHE A 98 -5.98 -8.24 0.80
C PHE A 98 -5.54 -6.94 1.48
N ILE A 99 -4.27 -6.88 1.86
CA ILE A 99 -3.69 -5.77 2.61
C ILE A 99 -2.55 -5.19 1.79
N PHE A 100 -2.72 -3.94 1.38
CA PHE A 100 -1.61 -3.12 0.93
C PHE A 100 -0.81 -2.66 2.16
N VAL A 101 0.52 -2.67 2.03
CA VAL A 101 1.44 -2.22 3.07
C VAL A 101 2.35 -1.16 2.49
N ILE A 102 2.37 0.02 3.11
CA ILE A 102 3.31 1.09 2.76
C ILE A 102 4.59 0.91 3.57
N ASP A 103 5.72 0.78 2.88
CA ASP A 103 7.04 0.64 3.48
C ASP A 103 7.63 2.03 3.75
N MET A 104 7.42 2.54 4.97
CA MET A 104 7.93 3.85 5.36
C MET A 104 9.39 3.75 5.79
N ASN A 105 10.29 4.59 5.25
CA ASN A 105 11.61 4.83 5.83
C ASN A 105 11.61 6.15 6.62
N ASN A 106 11.62 6.03 7.94
CA ASN A 106 11.55 7.15 8.88
C ASN A 106 12.83 7.98 9.00
N THR A 107 13.98 7.43 8.57
CA THR A 107 15.24 8.16 8.53
C THR A 107 15.24 9.13 7.35
N LEU A 108 14.75 8.69 6.19
CA LEU A 108 14.69 9.48 4.97
C LEU A 108 13.40 10.29 4.82
N ASN A 109 12.36 9.96 5.60
CA ASN A 109 10.97 10.43 5.39
C ASN A 109 10.47 10.13 3.98
N ARG A 110 10.79 8.93 3.48
CA ARG A 110 10.42 8.48 2.14
C ARG A 110 9.65 7.17 2.20
N ILE A 111 8.71 6.99 1.29
CA ILE A 111 8.12 5.67 1.02
C ILE A 111 9.09 4.90 0.13
N MET A 112 9.46 3.70 0.55
CA MET A 112 10.40 2.85 -0.17
C MET A 112 9.70 1.87 -1.11
N GLY A 113 8.42 1.57 -0.85
CA GLY A 113 7.70 0.59 -1.63
C GLY A 113 6.30 0.32 -1.12
N PHE A 114 5.60 -0.50 -1.90
CA PHE A 114 4.29 -1.01 -1.57
C PHE A 114 4.31 -2.52 -1.62
N GLY A 115 3.95 -3.16 -0.51
CA GLY A 115 3.68 -4.58 -0.48
C GLY A 115 2.19 -4.90 -0.56
N PHE A 116 1.92 -6.17 -0.85
CA PHE A 116 0.56 -6.70 -0.95
C PHE A 116 0.49 -8.09 -0.35
N ILE A 117 -0.18 -8.25 0.79
CA ILE A 117 -0.21 -9.49 1.57
C ILE A 117 -1.65 -9.87 1.95
N LYS A 118 -1.80 -11.03 2.58
CA LYS A 118 -2.98 -11.36 3.39
C LYS A 118 -2.56 -11.43 4.85
N ASN A 119 -3.52 -11.34 5.78
CA ASN A 119 -3.27 -11.59 7.20
C ASN A 119 -3.10 -13.10 7.47
N ILE A 120 -2.05 -13.68 6.89
CA ILE A 120 -1.69 -15.09 6.98
C ILE A 120 -0.18 -15.15 7.18
N LEU A 121 0.24 -15.80 8.27
CA LEU A 121 1.66 -16.02 8.56
C LEU A 121 2.30 -16.87 7.45
N ALA A 122 3.56 -16.56 7.12
CA ALA A 122 4.37 -17.38 6.24
C ALA A 122 4.52 -18.80 6.81
N LYS A 123 4.59 -19.81 5.93
CA LYS A 123 4.82 -21.20 6.37
C LYS A 123 6.12 -21.37 7.14
N ASP A 124 7.14 -20.62 6.73
CA ASP A 124 8.42 -20.55 7.41
C ASP A 124 8.49 -19.30 8.28
N GLN A 125 8.51 -19.49 9.59
CA GLN A 125 8.64 -18.45 10.60
C GLN A 125 10.06 -18.37 11.19
N SER A 126 11.01 -19.19 10.70
CA SER A 126 12.38 -19.23 11.22
C SER A 126 13.27 -18.09 10.69
N MET A 127 12.72 -17.24 9.81
CA MET A 127 13.45 -16.18 9.11
C MET A 127 14.03 -15.14 10.07
N GLN A 128 15.36 -15.08 10.15
CA GLN A 128 16.10 -14.07 10.91
C GLN A 128 16.43 -12.88 10.00
N VAL A 129 15.42 -12.05 9.71
CA VAL A 129 15.56 -10.91 8.79
C VAL A 129 16.40 -9.80 9.41
N TYR A 130 16.24 -9.57 10.71
CA TYR A 130 16.90 -8.46 11.41
C TYR A 130 17.85 -8.95 12.50
N ASP A 131 18.87 -8.13 12.80
CA ASP A 131 19.85 -8.43 13.86
C ASP A 131 19.20 -8.42 15.26
N ASP A 132 18.18 -7.58 15.47
CA ASP A 132 17.37 -7.59 16.69
C ASP A 132 16.33 -8.72 16.60
N PRO A 133 16.46 -9.78 17.43
CA PRO A 133 15.57 -10.93 17.38
C PRO A 133 14.11 -10.56 17.66
N GLY A 134 13.86 -9.46 18.38
CA GLY A 134 12.51 -9.00 18.68
C GLY A 134 11.72 -8.64 17.44
N PHE A 135 12.38 -8.26 16.33
CA PHE A 135 11.72 -8.01 15.04
C PHE A 135 11.47 -9.29 14.21
N ASN A 136 11.89 -10.46 14.69
CA ASN A 136 11.81 -11.75 13.99
C ASN A 136 10.70 -12.68 14.48
N ASN A 137 9.62 -12.16 15.09
CA ASN A 137 8.60 -12.97 15.74
C ASN A 137 7.48 -13.44 14.81
N PHE A 138 7.02 -12.57 13.91
CA PHE A 138 5.89 -12.85 13.01
C PHE A 138 6.26 -12.50 11.58
N VAL A 139 6.31 -13.50 10.71
CA VAL A 139 6.70 -13.33 9.32
C VAL A 139 5.47 -13.41 8.42
N TYR A 140 5.28 -12.37 7.62
CA TYR A 140 4.31 -12.30 6.52
C TYR A 140 5.08 -12.14 5.22
N LYS A 141 4.70 -12.90 4.19
CA LYS A 141 5.32 -12.76 2.87
C LYS A 141 4.35 -13.02 1.73
N SER A 142 4.62 -12.40 0.59
CA SER A 142 3.91 -12.66 -0.67
C SER A 142 4.84 -12.42 -1.85
N LYS A 143 4.49 -12.92 -3.03
CA LYS A 143 5.25 -12.66 -4.27
C LYS A 143 5.07 -11.26 -4.84
N PHE A 144 4.28 -10.39 -4.20
CA PHE A 144 3.84 -9.11 -4.76
C PHE A 144 4.49 -7.95 -4.01
N TYR A 145 5.29 -7.15 -4.69
CA TYR A 145 5.90 -5.94 -4.13
C TYR A 145 6.24 -4.99 -5.27
N LEU A 146 6.18 -3.69 -5.00
CA LEU A 146 6.60 -2.64 -5.90
C LEU A 146 7.56 -1.72 -5.16
N ASP A 147 8.74 -1.53 -5.71
CA ASP A 147 9.70 -0.53 -5.25
C ASP A 147 9.23 0.87 -5.69
N VAL A 148 9.39 1.86 -4.81
CA VAL A 148 9.16 3.26 -5.17
C VAL A 148 10.49 3.87 -5.54
N ASN A 149 10.66 4.12 -6.84
CA ASN A 149 11.90 4.64 -7.41
C ASN A 149 11.59 5.71 -8.46
N GLU A 150 12.08 6.93 -8.21
CA GLU A 150 11.94 8.12 -9.06
C GLU A 150 12.42 7.90 -10.51
N ASP A 151 13.41 7.03 -10.74
CA ASP A 151 13.94 6.75 -12.08
C ASP A 151 13.01 5.86 -12.92
N THR A 152 12.10 5.14 -12.27
CA THR A 152 11.27 4.12 -12.94
C THR A 152 9.78 4.45 -12.93
N MET A 153 9.33 5.35 -12.06
CA MET A 153 7.92 5.70 -11.87
C MET A 153 7.56 6.98 -12.61
N GLU A 154 6.32 7.04 -13.10
CA GLU A 154 5.81 8.24 -13.76
C GLU A 154 5.78 9.43 -12.79
N PRO A 155 6.11 10.66 -13.24
CA PRO A 155 6.14 11.85 -12.37
C PRO A 155 4.83 12.12 -11.64
N GLU A 156 3.69 11.85 -12.28
CA GLU A 156 2.36 12.03 -11.71
C GLU A 156 2.10 11.03 -10.57
N TRP A 157 2.62 9.81 -10.68
CA TRP A 157 2.53 8.81 -9.61
C TRP A 157 3.39 9.20 -8.42
N MET A 158 4.61 9.69 -8.68
CA MET A 158 5.49 10.20 -7.61
C MET A 158 4.86 11.40 -6.89
N THR A 159 4.23 12.30 -7.65
CA THR A 159 3.49 13.45 -7.09
C THR A 159 2.36 12.98 -6.17
N PHE A 160 1.55 12.02 -6.62
CA PHE A 160 0.49 11.45 -5.78
C PHE A 160 1.03 10.79 -4.51
N ILE A 161 2.11 10.00 -4.62
CA ILE A 161 2.74 9.34 -3.48
C ILE A 161 3.21 10.37 -2.45
N HIS A 162 3.87 11.43 -2.90
CA HIS A 162 4.31 12.51 -2.03
C HIS A 162 3.12 13.20 -1.34
N ASP A 163 2.12 13.62 -2.11
CA ASP A 163 1.06 14.49 -1.61
C ASP A 163 0.03 13.76 -0.75
N GLU A 164 -0.33 12.53 -1.11
CA GLU A 164 -1.35 11.77 -0.39
C GLU A 164 -0.77 10.92 0.74
N PHE A 165 0.41 10.33 0.51
CA PHE A 165 1.02 9.42 1.49
C PHE A 165 2.14 10.08 2.29
N GLU A 166 3.21 10.59 1.68
CA GLU A 166 4.37 11.09 2.44
C GLU A 166 4.00 12.25 3.37
N ARG A 167 3.25 13.24 2.86
CA ARG A 167 2.71 14.36 3.68
C ARG A 167 1.92 13.86 4.89
N THR A 168 1.09 12.84 4.70
CA THR A 168 0.25 12.26 5.76
C THR A 168 1.05 11.44 6.77
N LEU A 169 2.05 10.70 6.29
CA LEU A 169 2.76 9.68 7.06
C LEU A 169 3.95 10.23 7.83
N PHE A 170 4.64 11.24 7.31
CA PHE A 170 5.87 11.77 7.91
C PHE A 170 5.72 13.15 8.55
N TYR A 171 4.70 13.93 8.16
CA TYR A 171 4.57 15.33 8.55
C TYR A 171 3.27 15.65 9.31
N GLY A 172 3.28 16.78 10.01
CA GLY A 172 2.15 17.24 10.83
C GLY A 172 2.03 16.54 12.19
N LYS A 173 1.07 16.99 13.00
CA LYS A 173 0.87 16.56 14.41
C LYS A 173 0.47 15.08 14.54
N SER A 174 -0.19 14.54 13.53
CA SER A 174 -0.73 13.17 13.49
C SER A 174 -0.05 12.36 12.39
N ASN A 175 1.26 12.55 12.23
CA ASN A 175 2.09 11.69 11.41
C ASN A 175 2.15 10.28 12.01
N LEU A 176 2.55 9.32 11.19
CA LEU A 176 2.57 7.90 11.51
C LEU A 176 4.00 7.41 11.77
N LYS A 177 4.98 8.28 12.04
CA LYS A 177 6.37 7.86 12.29
C LYS A 177 6.54 6.99 13.55
N ARG A 178 5.58 7.07 14.47
CA ARG A 178 5.52 6.26 15.70
C ARG A 178 4.41 5.22 15.58
N GLY A 179 4.65 4.02 16.07
CA GLY A 179 3.74 2.87 15.95
C GLY A 179 4.54 1.58 15.94
N GLY A 180 3.96 0.50 16.47
CA GLY A 180 4.60 -0.82 16.46
C GLY A 180 4.20 -1.62 15.22
N SER A 181 5.16 -2.36 14.65
CA SER A 181 4.93 -3.31 13.56
C SER A 181 4.01 -2.74 12.45
N PHE A 182 2.87 -3.39 12.19
CA PHE A 182 1.84 -2.87 11.30
C PHE A 182 0.92 -1.89 12.01
N THR A 183 0.66 -0.76 11.37
CA THR A 183 -0.37 0.19 11.80
C THR A 183 -1.30 0.48 10.64
N ARG A 184 -2.63 0.41 10.88
CA ARG A 184 -3.61 0.72 9.84
C ARG A 184 -3.49 2.19 9.42
N PHE A 185 -3.59 2.45 8.11
CA PHE A 185 -3.70 3.83 7.63
C PHE A 185 -4.94 4.50 8.22
N PRO A 186 -4.90 5.79 8.62
CA PRO A 186 -5.98 6.39 9.38
C PRO A 186 -7.29 6.37 8.59
N MET A 187 -8.33 5.72 9.12
CA MET A 187 -9.62 5.60 8.44
C MET A 187 -10.24 6.94 8.03
N LYS A 188 -10.07 7.98 8.85
CA LYS A 188 -10.55 9.35 8.55
C LYS A 188 -9.84 9.99 7.35
N ARG A 189 -8.70 9.44 6.93
CA ARG A 189 -7.92 9.90 5.78
C ARG A 189 -7.95 8.90 4.63
N LEU A 190 -8.35 7.65 4.86
CA LEU A 190 -8.42 6.65 3.80
C LEU A 190 -9.59 6.99 2.88
N LYS A 191 -9.28 7.20 1.59
CA LYS A 191 -10.25 7.54 0.55
C LYS A 191 -10.17 6.53 -0.59
N TYR A 192 -11.18 6.52 -1.44
CA TYR A 192 -11.24 5.70 -2.66
C TYR A 192 -10.01 5.87 -3.54
N LYS A 193 -9.55 7.11 -3.76
CA LYS A 193 -8.35 7.38 -4.56
C LYS A 193 -7.10 6.66 -4.07
N HIS A 194 -6.91 6.47 -2.76
CA HIS A 194 -5.71 5.82 -2.21
C HIS A 194 -5.65 4.35 -2.61
N LEU A 195 -6.74 3.61 -2.35
CA LEU A 195 -6.76 2.20 -2.66
C LEU A 195 -6.87 1.95 -4.18
N LYS A 196 -7.61 2.81 -4.90
CA LYS A 196 -7.70 2.75 -6.37
C LYS A 196 -6.34 2.98 -7.01
N PHE A 197 -5.58 3.96 -6.54
CA PHE A 197 -4.21 4.23 -7.00
C PHE A 197 -3.31 3.00 -6.81
N LEU A 198 -3.27 2.43 -5.60
CA LEU A 198 -2.44 1.27 -5.29
C LEU A 198 -2.81 0.06 -6.15
N LEU A 199 -4.11 -0.23 -6.27
CA LEU A 199 -4.58 -1.35 -7.07
C LEU A 199 -4.25 -1.16 -8.56
N SER A 200 -4.40 0.06 -9.08
CA SER A 200 -4.02 0.41 -10.45
C SER A 200 -2.53 0.23 -10.69
N LEU A 201 -1.69 0.66 -9.74
CA LEU A 201 -0.24 0.52 -9.82
C LEU A 201 0.16 -0.96 -9.89
N PHE A 202 -0.41 -1.82 -9.04
CA PHE A 202 -0.17 -3.26 -9.08
C PHE A 202 -0.71 -3.92 -10.35
N ILE A 203 -1.83 -3.45 -10.89
CA ILE A 203 -2.37 -3.95 -12.16
C ILE A 203 -1.43 -3.66 -13.32
N ILE A 204 -0.95 -2.42 -13.40
CA ILE A 204 -0.13 -1.93 -14.50
C ILE A 204 1.27 -2.54 -14.44
N ARG A 205 1.89 -2.55 -13.26
CA ARG A 205 3.23 -3.14 -13.07
C ARG A 205 3.20 -4.67 -13.07
N ASN A 206 2.05 -5.27 -12.77
CA ASN A 206 1.80 -6.71 -12.75
C ASN A 206 2.92 -7.54 -12.08
N PRO A 207 3.37 -7.19 -10.85
CA PRO A 207 4.47 -7.90 -10.20
C PRO A 207 4.09 -9.37 -10.00
N SER A 208 4.95 -10.30 -10.41
CA SER A 208 4.74 -11.75 -10.24
C SER A 208 3.36 -12.25 -10.71
N ASP A 209 2.88 -11.74 -11.85
CA ASP A 209 1.57 -12.05 -12.43
C ASP A 209 0.39 -11.74 -11.50
N PHE A 210 0.45 -10.59 -10.84
CA PHE A 210 -0.59 -10.06 -9.96
C PHE A 210 -2.01 -10.20 -10.53
N ASN A 211 -2.20 -9.84 -11.80
CA ASN A 211 -3.50 -9.83 -12.45
C ASN A 211 -4.16 -11.22 -12.51
N GLN A 212 -3.38 -12.30 -12.56
CA GLN A 212 -3.92 -13.68 -12.54
C GLN A 212 -4.37 -14.10 -11.13
N THR A 213 -3.80 -13.50 -10.09
CA THR A 213 -4.01 -13.93 -8.70
C THR A 213 -5.20 -13.26 -8.06
N VAL A 214 -5.41 -11.97 -8.32
CA VAL A 214 -6.50 -11.20 -7.70
C VAL A 214 -7.85 -11.43 -8.39
N LYS A 215 -7.86 -12.17 -9.52
CA LYS A 215 -9.07 -12.46 -10.33
C LYS A 215 -9.94 -11.22 -10.48
N LEU A 216 -9.30 -10.15 -10.96
CA LEU A 216 -9.95 -8.88 -11.25
C LEU A 216 -11.10 -9.04 -12.22
#